data_AF-A0A357KRE5-F1
#
_entry.id   AF-A0A357KRE5-F1
#
_cell.length_a   1.000
_cell.length_b   1.000
_cell.length_c   1.000
_cell.angle_alpha   90.00
_cell.angle_beta   90.00
_cell.angle_gamma   90.00
#
_symmetry.space_group_name_H-M   'P 1'
#
loop_
_entity.id
_entity.type
_entity.pdbx_description
1 polymer ?
#
loop_
_entity_poly.entity_id
_entity_poly.type
_entity_poly.pdbx_seq_one_letter_code
_entity_poly.pdbx_strand_id
1 'polypeptide(L)'
;MPLIDKSSIFVTELESMNNIHYEEVDMLNELDELFTQYVENAATAEQLDTKLDAFFEHMNAHFKAEEVQMEAIKTKPARAALLIINSRP
;
A
#
# COMPACT_ATOMS: atom_id res chain seq x y z
N MET A 1 7.00 -18.89 -10.35
CA MET A 1 7.77 -17.63 -10.35
C MET A 1 6.78 -16.56 -9.95
N PRO A 2 7.08 -15.71 -8.96
CA PRO A 2 6.12 -14.71 -8.52
C PRO A 2 5.79 -13.74 -9.66
N LEU A 3 4.54 -13.28 -9.72
CA LEU A 3 4.08 -12.25 -10.65
C LEU A 3 4.91 -10.96 -10.48
N ILE A 4 5.17 -10.58 -9.23
CA ILE A 4 5.90 -9.36 -8.86
C ILE A 4 7.04 -9.74 -7.92
N ASP A 5 8.27 -9.35 -8.29
CA ASP A 5 9.43 -9.45 -7.41
C ASP A 5 9.45 -8.26 -6.45
N LYS A 6 9.45 -8.54 -5.13
CA LYS A 6 9.58 -7.51 -4.08
C LYS A 6 10.82 -6.64 -4.22
N SER A 7 11.90 -7.13 -4.83
CA SER A 7 13.10 -6.33 -5.05
C SER A 7 12.89 -5.19 -6.06
N SER A 8 11.80 -5.25 -6.84
CA SER A 8 11.49 -4.28 -7.89
C SER A 8 10.61 -3.12 -7.43
N ILE A 9 10.04 -3.18 -6.22
CA ILE A 9 9.16 -2.11 -5.73
C ILE A 9 9.95 -0.94 -5.16
N PHE A 10 9.37 0.25 -5.29
CA PHE A 10 9.96 1.47 -4.79
C PHE A 10 10.00 1.48 -3.26
N VAL A 11 11.18 1.78 -2.71
CA VAL A 11 11.41 1.87 -1.26
C VAL A 11 11.38 3.32 -0.83
N THR A 12 10.55 3.61 0.17
CA THR A 12 10.44 4.92 0.82
C THR A 12 11.30 4.97 2.09
N GLU A 13 11.48 6.16 2.67
CA GLU A 13 12.15 6.33 3.97
C GLU A 13 11.31 5.80 5.16
N LEU A 14 10.02 5.51 4.96
CA LEU A 14 9.12 5.01 5.99
C LEU A 14 9.08 3.48 5.94
N GLU A 15 9.76 2.81 6.87
CA GLU A 15 9.78 1.35 6.96
C GLU A 15 8.38 0.74 7.03
N SER A 16 7.47 1.37 7.79
CA SER A 16 6.08 0.93 7.87
C SER A 16 5.35 0.97 6.53
N MET A 17 5.69 1.93 5.67
CA MET A 17 5.11 2.04 4.32
C MET A 17 5.64 0.93 3.42
N ASN A 18 6.94 0.66 3.49
CA ASN A 18 7.57 -0.40 2.71
C ASN A 18 7.01 -1.78 3.08
N ASN A 19 6.75 -2.02 4.37
CA ASN A 19 6.15 -3.27 4.81
C ASN A 19 4.74 -3.47 4.23
N ILE A 20 3.92 -2.43 4.21
CA ILE A 20 2.58 -2.49 3.58
C ILE A 20 2.72 -2.81 2.08
N HIS A 21 3.61 -2.13 1.35
CA HIS A 21 3.84 -2.45 -0.07
C HIS A 21 4.35 -3.88 -0.29
N TYR A 22 5.18 -4.42 0.61
CA TYR A 22 5.61 -5.83 0.51
C TYR A 22 4.46 -6.81 0.77
N GLU A 23 3.55 -6.48 1.69
CA GLU A 23 2.33 -7.27 1.95
C GLU A 23 1.42 -7.27 0.72
N GLU A 24 1.22 -6.12 0.08
CA GLU A 24 0.42 -6.01 -1.15
C GLU A 24 1.00 -6.85 -2.30
N VAL A 25 2.33 -6.87 -2.43
CA VAL A 25 3.02 -7.75 -3.40
C VAL A 25 2.78 -9.23 -3.08
N ASP A 26 2.80 -9.63 -1.80
CA ASP A 26 2.47 -11.01 -1.43
C ASP A 26 1.03 -11.35 -1.81
N MET A 27 0.07 -10.46 -1.50
CA MET A 27 -1.33 -10.67 -1.84
C MET A 27 -1.56 -10.80 -3.35
N LEU A 28 -0.88 -10.00 -4.16
CA LEU A 28 -0.95 -10.09 -5.62
C LEU A 28 -0.33 -11.38 -6.16
N ASN A 29 0.78 -11.83 -5.59
CA ASN A 29 1.40 -13.10 -5.95
C ASN A 29 0.50 -14.29 -5.56
N GLU A 30 -0.14 -14.26 -4.38
CA GLU A 30 -1.12 -15.26 -3.97
C GLU A 30 -2.33 -15.30 -4.90
N LEU A 31 -2.82 -14.14 -5.34
CA LEU A 31 -3.92 -14.04 -6.30
C LEU A 31 -3.56 -14.66 -7.66
N ASP A 32 -2.34 -14.45 -8.15
CA ASP A 32 -1.84 -15.06 -9.39
C ASP A 32 -1.77 -16.59 -9.30
N GLU A 33 -1.25 -17.11 -8.18
CA GLU A 33 -1.24 -18.55 -7.90
C GLU A 33 -2.65 -19.12 -7.85
N LEU A 34 -3.58 -18.43 -7.17
CA LEU A 34 -4.96 -18.88 -7.05
C LEU A 34 -5.71 -18.82 -8.39
N PHE A 35 -5.43 -17.81 -9.22
CA PHE A 35 -5.96 -17.72 -10.57
C PHE A 35 -5.47 -18.88 -11.45
N THR A 36 -4.18 -19.23 -11.35
CA THR A 36 -3.62 -20.40 -12.03
C THR A 36 -4.31 -21.69 -11.58
N GLN A 37 -4.49 -21.87 -10.26
CA GLN A 37 -5.21 -23.02 -9.70
C GLN A 37 -6.67 -23.07 -10.17
N TYR A 38 -7.34 -21.92 -10.30
CA TYR A 38 -8.71 -21.86 -10.80
C TYR A 38 -8.80 -22.34 -12.26
N VAL A 39 -7.89 -21.89 -13.13
CA VAL A 39 -7.79 -22.37 -14.53
C VAL A 39 -7.54 -23.87 -14.61
N GLU A 40 -6.77 -24.42 -13.67
CA GLU A 40 -6.48 -25.86 -13.56
C GLU A 40 -7.60 -26.66 -12.87
N ASN A 41 -8.71 -26.02 -12.48
CA ASN A 41 -9.82 -26.61 -11.69
C ASN A 41 -9.40 -27.10 -10.28
N ALA A 42 -8.31 -26.56 -9.74
CA ALA A 42 -7.80 -26.85 -8.40
C ALA A 42 -8.27 -25.82 -7.34
N ALA A 43 -8.87 -24.70 -7.76
CA ALA A 43 -9.50 -23.70 -6.89
C ALA A 43 -10.91 -23.34 -7.39
N THR A 44 -11.75 -22.80 -6.51
CA THR A 44 -13.10 -22.34 -6.84
C THR A 44 -13.14 -20.83 -7.09
N ALA A 45 -14.17 -20.38 -7.81
CA ALA A 45 -14.42 -18.95 -7.98
C ALA A 45 -14.62 -18.23 -6.62
N GLU A 46 -15.28 -18.88 -5.66
CA GLU A 46 -15.49 -18.32 -4.31
C GLU A 46 -14.17 -18.07 -3.56
N GLN A 47 -13.18 -18.97 -3.70
CA GLN A 47 -11.85 -18.77 -3.12
C GLN A 47 -11.16 -17.56 -3.74
N LEU A 48 -11.28 -17.40 -5.06
CA LEU A 48 -10.72 -16.27 -5.80
C LEU A 48 -11.39 -14.95 -5.39
N ASP A 49 -12.72 -14.92 -5.34
CA ASP A 49 -13.51 -13.76 -4.91
C ASP A 49 -13.15 -13.36 -3.48
N THR A 50 -13.05 -14.32 -2.56
CA THR A 50 -12.65 -14.06 -1.16
C THR A 50 -11.27 -13.39 -1.07
N LYS A 51 -10.31 -13.85 -1.87
CA LYS A 51 -8.95 -13.27 -1.88
C LYS A 51 -8.93 -11.90 -2.55
N LEU A 52 -9.72 -11.68 -3.59
CA LEU A 52 -9.88 -10.38 -4.23
C LEU A 52 -10.50 -9.37 -3.27
N ASP A 53 -11.55 -9.76 -2.55
CA ASP A 53 -12.21 -8.91 -1.55
C ASP A 53 -11.23 -8.50 -0.44
N ALA A 54 -10.44 -9.45 0.07
CA ALA A 54 -9.40 -9.16 1.07
C ALA A 54 -8.34 -8.18 0.54
N PHE A 55 -7.92 -8.33 -0.72
CA PHE A 55 -6.99 -7.40 -1.36
C PHE A 55 -7.60 -6.00 -1.50
N PHE A 56 -8.85 -5.89 -1.96
CA PHE A 56 -9.53 -4.60 -2.06
C PHE A 56 -9.71 -3.92 -0.70
N GLU A 57 -10.07 -4.67 0.34
CA GLU A 57 -10.18 -4.13 1.70
C GLU A 57 -8.84 -3.57 2.17
N HIS A 58 -7.74 -4.30 1.95
CA HIS A 58 -6.39 -3.87 2.30
C HIS A 58 -5.99 -2.58 1.56
N MET A 59 -6.13 -2.55 0.23
CA MET A 59 -5.78 -1.36 -0.58
C MET A 59 -6.57 -0.12 -0.16
N ASN A 60 -7.87 -0.29 0.11
CA ASN A 60 -8.71 0.82 0.58
C ASN A 60 -8.26 1.34 1.95
N ALA A 61 -7.89 0.45 2.86
CA ALA A 61 -7.38 0.84 4.17
C ALA A 61 -6.02 1.56 4.06
N HIS A 62 -5.12 1.04 3.21
CA HIS A 62 -3.82 1.64 2.96
C HIS A 62 -3.94 3.06 2.38
N PHE A 63 -4.63 3.24 1.25
CA PHE A 63 -4.76 4.56 0.63
C PHE A 63 -5.48 5.57 1.53
N LYS A 64 -6.50 5.14 2.28
CA LYS A 64 -7.15 6.01 3.26
C LYS A 64 -6.18 6.48 4.36
N ALA A 65 -5.27 5.61 4.81
CA ALA A 65 -4.25 5.99 5.78
C ALA A 65 -3.24 6.98 5.18
N GLU A 66 -2.84 6.79 3.93
CA GLU A 66 -1.98 7.74 3.20
C GLU A 66 -2.66 9.10 3.02
N GLU A 67 -3.93 9.13 2.61
CA GLU A 67 -4.69 10.37 2.48
C GLU A 67 -4.72 11.15 3.79
N VAL A 68 -4.98 10.49 4.92
CA VAL A 68 -4.95 11.12 6.25
C VAL A 68 -3.57 11.70 6.56
N GLN A 69 -2.49 10.98 6.23
CA GLN A 69 -1.13 11.47 6.43
C GLN A 69 -0.81 12.66 5.53
N MET A 70 -1.20 12.62 4.26
CA MET A 70 -1.02 13.70 3.30
C MET A 70 -1.78 14.96 3.72
N GLU A 71 -3.01 14.83 4.18
CA GLU A 71 -3.80 15.95 4.72
C GLU A 71 -3.18 16.52 6.01
N ALA A 72 -2.65 15.67 6.90
CA ALA A 72 -1.91 16.13 8.07
C ALA A 72 -0.63 16.91 7.70
N ILE A 73 0.02 16.56 6.60
CA ILE A 73 1.18 17.29 6.07
C ILE A 73 0.77 18.62 5.43
N LYS A 74 -0.33 18.64 4.64
CA LYS A 74 -0.87 19.88 4.05
C LYS A 74 -1.33 20.89 5.09
N THR A 75 -1.85 20.42 6.22
CA THR A 75 -2.38 21.26 7.31
C THR A 75 -1.34 21.66 8.36
N LYS A 76 -0.16 21.03 8.37
CA LYS A 76 1.00 21.59 9.07
C LYS A 76 1.31 22.93 8.38
N PRO A 77 1.16 24.09 9.06
CA PRO A 77 1.58 25.34 8.47
C PRO A 77 3.06 25.20 8.09
N ALA A 78 3.52 26.01 7.15
CA ALA A 78 4.92 26.37 7.02
C ALA A 78 5.43 26.96 8.35
N ARG A 79 5.57 26.13 9.39
CA ARG A 79 5.85 26.49 10.78
C ARG A 79 7.31 26.92 10.94
N ALA A 80 8.12 26.77 9.89
CA ALA A 80 9.43 27.38 9.75
C ALA A 80 9.38 28.80 9.13
N ALA A 81 8.33 29.16 8.39
CA ALA A 81 8.27 30.45 7.68
C ALA A 81 7.80 31.62 8.57
N LEU A 82 6.99 31.37 9.61
CA LEU A 82 6.54 32.43 10.52
C LEU A 82 7.50 32.74 11.68
N LEU A 83 8.40 31.82 12.04
CA LEU A 83 9.39 32.04 13.11
C LEU A 83 10.61 32.85 12.65
N ILE A 84 10.86 32.97 11.34
CA ILE A 84 11.97 33.75 10.79
C ILE A 84 11.62 35.24 10.63
N ILE A 85 10.33 35.59 10.54
CA ILE A 85 9.89 36.98 10.31
C ILE A 85 9.84 37.80 11.62
N ASN A 86 9.68 37.15 12.79
CA ASN A 86 9.61 37.82 14.09
C ASN A 86 10.91 37.81 14.90
N SER A 87 12.03 37.40 14.31
CA SER A 87 13.35 37.34 14.99
C SER A 87 14.43 38.17 14.31
N ARG A 88 14.06 39.07 13.39
CA ARG A 88 14.98 40.10 12.92
C ARG A 88 14.90 41.31 13.87
N PRO A 89 16.04 41.75 14.45
CA PRO A 89 16.08 42.94 15.30
C PRO A 89 15.76 44.22 14.54
#